data_AF-A0A351A048-F1
#
_entry.id   AF-A0A351A048-F1
#
_cell.length_a   1.000
_cell.length_b   1.000
_cell.length_c   1.000
_cell.angle_alpha   90.00
_cell.angle_beta   90.00
_cell.angle_gamma   90.00
#
_symmetry.space_group_name_H-M   'P 1'
#
loop_
_entity.id
_entity.type
_entity.pdbx_description
1 polymer ?
#
loop_
_entity_poly.entity_id
_entity_poly.type
_entity_poly.pdbx_seq_one_letter_code
_entity_poly.pdbx_strand_id
1 'polypeptide(L)'
;MMTASISPTATLLPSNETLLAFWEALLAGSLATHEFEDMVGRHWQKRRFLRRCPAAVEQVEEIMRARHDLESAGYGHDIGDMRFESLLLTRSIGGPSAIHVRAPAERHPDGPLRTRNREPHVHDSGRIALITADSATFFIEHPGRRGEAVLRVAVARGDMLFWPAGLAHTFDAGKGFSLVSAMARHVPPASTEFALPASALGLDLDACEAFDYGDIEAQISPLPPARH
;
A
#
# COMPACT_ATOMS: atom_id res chain seq x y z
N MET A 1 7.98 5.14 48.65
CA MET A 1 7.28 4.43 47.57
C MET A 1 7.83 4.94 46.25
N MET A 2 8.63 4.13 45.55
CA MET A 2 9.08 4.44 44.20
C MET A 2 8.06 3.89 43.22
N THR A 3 7.36 4.77 42.52
CA THR A 3 6.56 4.41 41.36
C THR A 3 7.52 4.14 40.21
N ALA A 4 7.63 2.88 39.80
CA ALA A 4 8.34 2.49 38.60
C ALA A 4 7.67 3.19 37.40
N SER A 5 8.42 4.11 36.77
CA SER A 5 8.06 4.69 35.49
C SER A 5 8.17 3.60 34.43
N ILE A 6 7.03 3.10 33.97
CA ILE A 6 6.95 2.20 32.83
C ILE A 6 7.35 3.05 31.61
N SER A 7 8.60 2.94 31.19
CA SER A 7 9.01 3.44 29.86
C SER A 7 8.13 2.73 28.83
N PRO A 8 7.44 3.46 27.93
CA PRO A 8 6.72 2.81 26.84
C PRO A 8 7.79 2.15 26.00
N THR A 9 7.77 0.82 25.98
CA THR A 9 8.62 0.00 25.12
C THR A 9 8.55 0.60 23.73
N ALA A 10 9.67 1.17 23.27
CA ALA A 10 9.81 1.56 21.88
C ALA A 10 9.72 0.27 21.07
N THR A 11 8.49 -0.16 20.76
CA THR A 11 8.26 -1.37 19.98
C THR A 11 9.00 -1.11 18.68
N LEU A 12 10.03 -1.90 18.39
CA LEU A 12 10.82 -1.73 17.18
C LEU A 12 9.88 -1.91 15.97
N LEU A 13 10.19 -1.24 14.85
CA LEU A 13 9.51 -1.57 13.60
C LEU A 13 9.84 -3.03 13.24
N PRO A 14 8.93 -3.74 12.54
CA PRO A 14 9.21 -5.06 12.01
C PRO A 14 10.53 -5.08 11.22
N SER A 15 11.34 -6.12 11.43
CA SER A 15 12.52 -6.36 10.62
C SER A 15 12.12 -6.78 9.20
N ASN A 16 13.07 -6.76 8.25
CA ASN A 16 12.80 -7.28 6.91
C ASN A 16 12.41 -8.76 6.95
N GLU A 17 13.00 -9.54 7.87
CA GLU A 17 12.62 -10.94 8.11
C GLU A 17 11.16 -11.07 8.56
N THR A 18 10.72 -10.21 9.50
CA THR A 18 9.30 -10.16 9.91
C THR A 18 8.37 -9.79 8.75
N LEU A 19 8.79 -8.86 7.88
CA LEU A 19 8.02 -8.47 6.69
C LEU A 19 7.92 -9.63 5.69
N LEU A 20 9.00 -10.40 5.48
CA LEU A 20 8.98 -11.57 4.61
C LEU A 20 8.06 -12.66 5.15
N ALA A 21 8.17 -12.99 6.44
CA ALA A 21 7.26 -13.95 7.07
C ALA A 21 5.79 -13.51 7.00
N PHE A 22 5.53 -12.20 7.12
CA PHE A 22 4.20 -11.63 6.92
C PHE A 22 3.68 -11.85 5.49
N TRP A 23 4.52 -11.62 4.47
CA TRP A 23 4.16 -11.86 3.08
C TRP A 23 3.91 -13.36 2.79
N GLU A 24 4.72 -14.24 3.35
CA GLU A 24 4.49 -15.69 3.28
C GLU A 24 3.14 -16.08 3.84
N ALA A 25 2.83 -15.62 5.06
CA ALA A 25 1.57 -15.92 5.72
C ALA A 25 0.36 -15.37 4.94
N LEU A 26 0.47 -14.14 4.42
CA LEU A 26 -0.55 -13.50 3.58
C LEU A 26 -0.78 -14.29 2.30
N LEU A 27 0.28 -14.61 1.56
CA LEU A 27 0.20 -15.29 0.27
C LEU A 27 -0.27 -16.75 0.41
N ALA A 28 0.04 -17.39 1.54
CA ALA A 28 -0.49 -18.69 1.92
C ALA A 28 -1.97 -18.64 2.38
N GLY A 29 -2.54 -17.46 2.60
CA GLY A 29 -3.92 -17.29 3.07
C GLY A 29 -4.10 -17.68 4.56
N SER A 30 -3.01 -17.65 5.32
CA SER A 30 -2.97 -18.05 6.73
C SER A 30 -2.91 -16.88 7.72
N LEU A 31 -2.71 -15.66 7.22
CA LEU A 31 -2.65 -14.45 8.03
C LEU A 31 -4.05 -14.06 8.55
N ALA A 32 -4.15 -13.69 9.82
CA ALA A 32 -5.40 -13.17 10.38
C ALA A 32 -5.58 -11.67 10.08
N THR A 33 -6.85 -11.22 9.93
CA THR A 33 -7.17 -9.81 9.64
C THR A 33 -6.61 -8.84 10.68
N HIS A 34 -6.65 -9.18 11.97
CA HIS A 34 -6.11 -8.32 13.02
C HIS A 34 -4.58 -8.18 12.92
N GLU A 35 -3.86 -9.22 12.49
CA GLU A 35 -2.41 -9.15 12.28
C GLU A 35 -2.06 -8.23 11.11
N PHE A 36 -2.88 -8.24 10.06
CA PHE A 36 -2.75 -7.31 8.93
C PHE A 36 -2.95 -5.86 9.39
N GLU A 37 -4.06 -5.58 10.06
CA GLU A 37 -4.37 -4.23 10.54
C GLU A 37 -3.33 -3.73 11.55
N ASP A 38 -2.82 -4.60 12.42
CA ASP A 38 -1.71 -4.29 13.33
C ASP A 38 -0.43 -3.91 12.57
N MET A 39 -0.09 -4.65 11.52
CA MET A 39 1.08 -4.37 10.68
C MET A 39 1.00 -2.98 10.05
N VAL A 40 -0.16 -2.65 9.45
CA VAL A 40 -0.44 -1.35 8.85
C VAL A 40 -0.43 -0.25 9.91
N GLY A 41 -1.19 -0.45 11.00
CA GLY A 41 -1.34 0.52 12.08
C GLY A 41 -0.01 0.89 12.75
N ARG A 42 0.88 -0.09 12.99
CA ARG A 42 2.21 0.17 13.57
C ARG A 42 3.10 1.01 12.67
N HIS A 43 3.11 0.75 11.36
CA HIS A 43 3.86 1.57 10.41
C HIS A 43 3.28 2.98 10.32
N TRP A 44 1.94 3.08 10.32
CA TRP A 44 1.25 4.36 10.26
C TRP A 44 1.51 5.22 11.50
N GLN A 45 1.29 4.71 12.70
CA GLN A 45 1.48 5.45 13.95
C GLN A 45 2.92 5.97 14.13
N LYS A 46 3.92 5.24 13.59
CA LYS A 46 5.33 5.63 13.66
C LYS A 46 5.78 6.58 12.53
N ARG A 47 4.85 7.04 11.69
CA ARG A 47 5.13 7.87 10.51
C ARG A 47 6.09 7.24 9.51
N ARG A 48 6.09 5.91 9.44
CA ARG A 48 6.97 5.09 8.61
C ARG A 48 6.14 4.38 7.56
N PHE A 49 5.42 5.20 6.79
CA PHE A 49 4.44 4.80 5.79
C PHE A 49 5.06 4.16 4.56
N LEU A 50 6.38 4.23 4.43
CA LEU A 50 7.16 3.68 3.31
C LEU A 50 8.36 2.89 3.86
N ARG A 51 8.58 1.70 3.31
CA ARG A 51 9.69 0.82 3.63
C ARG A 51 10.23 0.18 2.36
N ARG A 52 11.54 -0.04 2.30
CA ARG A 52 12.16 -0.76 1.18
C ARG A 52 12.41 -2.22 1.54
N CYS A 53 11.84 -3.13 0.77
CA CYS A 53 11.95 -4.57 0.94
C CYS A 53 12.01 -5.28 -0.44
N PRO A 54 13.15 -5.21 -1.15
CA PRO A 54 13.29 -5.84 -2.47
C PRO A 54 13.11 -7.37 -2.45
N ALA A 55 13.49 -8.02 -1.35
CA ALA A 55 13.30 -9.47 -1.17
C ALA A 55 11.82 -9.90 -1.22
N ALA A 56 10.89 -9.04 -0.77
CA ALA A 56 9.46 -9.33 -0.89
C ALA A 56 8.99 -9.35 -2.35
N VAL A 57 9.62 -8.55 -3.23
CA VAL A 57 9.34 -8.57 -4.67
C VAL A 57 9.76 -9.90 -5.27
N GLU A 58 10.95 -10.39 -4.93
CA GLU A 58 11.47 -11.68 -5.42
C GLU A 58 10.54 -12.84 -5.05
N GLN A 59 10.04 -12.84 -3.82
CA GLN A 59 9.08 -13.84 -3.33
C GLN A 59 7.74 -13.80 -4.09
N VAL A 60 7.19 -12.61 -4.31
CA VAL A 60 5.97 -12.45 -5.12
C VAL A 60 6.19 -12.95 -6.55
N GLU A 61 7.32 -12.61 -7.16
CA GLU A 61 7.64 -13.02 -8.54
C GLU A 61 7.86 -14.53 -8.67
N GLU A 62 8.48 -15.17 -7.68
CA GLU A 62 8.59 -16.62 -7.63
C GLU A 62 7.21 -17.28 -7.60
N ILE A 63 6.33 -16.77 -6.76
CA ILE A 63 4.96 -17.26 -6.63
C ILE A 63 4.16 -17.04 -7.93
N MET A 64 4.31 -15.89 -8.59
CA MET A 64 3.67 -15.62 -9.87
C MET A 64 4.21 -16.51 -10.99
N ARG A 65 5.51 -16.83 -10.98
CA ARG A 65 6.11 -17.77 -11.93
C ARG A 65 5.67 -19.21 -11.69
N ALA A 66 5.53 -19.62 -10.43
CA ALA A 66 5.16 -20.98 -10.05
C ALA A 66 3.66 -21.27 -10.25
N ARG A 67 2.80 -20.24 -10.27
CA ARG A 67 1.35 -20.38 -10.41
C ARG A 67 0.89 -19.92 -11.79
N HIS A 68 0.73 -20.88 -12.70
CA HIS A 68 0.20 -20.64 -14.04
C HIS A 68 -1.33 -20.57 -14.09
N ASP A 69 -1.99 -20.85 -12.97
CA ASP A 69 -3.45 -20.91 -12.78
C ASP A 69 -4.02 -19.65 -12.10
N LEU A 70 -3.25 -18.56 -12.04
CA LEU A 70 -3.74 -17.33 -11.40
C LEU A 70 -4.93 -16.75 -12.16
N GLU A 71 -6.04 -16.60 -11.44
CA GLU A 71 -7.26 -16.01 -11.96
C GLU A 71 -7.14 -14.48 -12.02
N SER A 72 -7.87 -13.88 -12.97
CA SER A 72 -8.05 -12.43 -12.98
C SER A 72 -8.71 -11.99 -11.67
N ALA A 73 -8.16 -10.96 -11.02
CA ALA A 73 -8.84 -10.35 -9.88
C ALA A 73 -9.96 -9.39 -10.32
N GLY A 74 -10.19 -9.20 -11.62
CA GLY A 74 -11.33 -8.43 -12.15
C GLY A 74 -11.14 -6.91 -12.16
N TYR A 75 -9.91 -6.43 -11.99
CA TYR A 75 -9.57 -5.02 -12.18
C TYR A 75 -9.61 -4.72 -13.69
N GLY A 76 -10.19 -3.57 -14.08
CA GLY A 76 -10.37 -3.20 -15.49
C GLY A 76 -11.80 -3.35 -16.01
N HIS A 77 -12.69 -4.00 -15.25
CA HIS A 77 -14.14 -3.93 -15.51
C HIS A 77 -14.81 -2.74 -14.80
N ASP A 78 -14.20 -2.24 -13.73
CA ASP A 78 -14.68 -1.16 -12.85
C ASP A 78 -14.18 0.24 -13.26
N ILE A 79 -13.18 0.35 -14.14
CA ILE A 79 -12.54 1.63 -14.55
C ILE A 79 -12.66 1.90 -16.06
N GLY A 80 -13.78 1.51 -16.68
CA GLY A 80 -14.03 1.75 -18.11
C GLY A 80 -12.89 1.25 -19.02
N ASP A 81 -12.53 2.02 -20.05
CA ASP A 81 -11.49 1.67 -21.04
C ASP A 81 -10.04 1.71 -20.48
N MET A 82 -9.85 1.84 -19.16
CA MET A 82 -8.52 1.84 -18.56
C MET A 82 -8.03 0.42 -18.39
N ARG A 83 -7.04 0.03 -19.21
CA ARG A 83 -6.44 -1.32 -19.30
C ARG A 83 -5.57 -1.67 -18.09
N PHE A 84 -6.12 -1.57 -16.89
CA PHE A 84 -5.51 -2.21 -15.72
C PHE A 84 -5.68 -3.71 -15.84
N GLU A 85 -4.62 -4.45 -15.53
CA GLU A 85 -4.66 -5.91 -15.43
C GLU A 85 -4.46 -6.28 -13.97
N SER A 86 -5.15 -7.32 -13.49
CA SER A 86 -4.92 -7.83 -12.15
C SER A 86 -5.02 -9.34 -12.03
N LEU A 87 -4.23 -9.89 -11.12
CA LEU A 87 -4.17 -11.31 -10.82
C LEU A 87 -4.38 -11.53 -9.32
N LEU A 88 -5.26 -12.45 -8.94
CA LEU A 88 -5.49 -12.80 -7.55
C LEU A 88 -4.34 -13.66 -7.03
N LEU A 89 -3.59 -13.18 -6.04
CA LEU A 89 -2.45 -13.92 -5.47
C LEU A 89 -2.82 -14.77 -4.25
N THR A 90 -3.92 -14.51 -3.56
CA THR A 90 -4.29 -15.24 -2.35
C THR A 90 -5.46 -16.19 -2.61
N ARG A 91 -5.38 -17.40 -2.05
CA ARG A 91 -6.41 -18.45 -2.24
C ARG A 91 -7.56 -18.40 -1.22
N SER A 92 -7.46 -17.55 -0.20
CA SER A 92 -8.43 -17.49 0.90
C SER A 92 -9.52 -16.44 0.66
N ILE A 93 -10.78 -16.83 0.82
CA ILE A 93 -11.97 -15.95 0.70
C ILE A 93 -12.38 -15.52 2.10
N GLY A 94 -12.60 -14.22 2.31
CA GLY A 94 -13.10 -13.64 3.57
C GLY A 94 -12.02 -13.23 4.59
N GLY A 95 -10.75 -13.51 4.32
CA GLY A 95 -9.60 -13.03 5.11
C GLY A 95 -8.73 -12.02 4.35
N PRO A 96 -7.51 -11.75 4.85
CA PRO A 96 -6.53 -10.95 4.14
C PRO A 96 -6.22 -11.52 2.75
N SER A 97 -6.05 -10.63 1.78
CA SER A 97 -5.80 -11.02 0.39
C SER A 97 -4.79 -10.09 -0.28
N ALA A 98 -4.26 -10.54 -1.41
CA ALA A 98 -3.36 -9.77 -2.23
C ALA A 98 -3.70 -9.97 -3.70
N ILE A 99 -3.65 -8.87 -4.46
CA ILE A 99 -3.78 -8.88 -5.91
C ILE A 99 -2.53 -8.24 -6.51
N HIS A 100 -1.99 -8.83 -7.57
CA HIS A 100 -1.03 -8.15 -8.42
C HIS A 100 -1.80 -7.24 -9.38
N VAL A 101 -1.34 -6.01 -9.58
CA VAL A 101 -1.95 -5.03 -10.46
C VAL A 101 -0.88 -4.46 -11.38
N ARG A 102 -1.16 -4.44 -12.68
CA ARG A 102 -0.41 -3.70 -13.68
C ARG A 102 -1.21 -2.47 -14.09
N ALA A 103 -0.71 -1.31 -13.72
CA ALA A 103 -1.29 -0.02 -14.08
C ALA A 103 -0.75 0.45 -15.43
N PRO A 104 -1.61 0.91 -16.36
CA PRO A 104 -1.17 1.52 -17.60
C PRO A 104 -0.54 2.90 -17.37
N ALA A 105 0.11 3.43 -18.40
CA ALA A 105 0.62 4.81 -18.38
C ALA A 105 -0.47 5.83 -18.06
N GLU A 106 -0.10 6.88 -17.32
CA GLU A 106 -0.98 7.96 -16.94
C GLU A 106 -1.47 8.73 -18.18
N ARG A 107 -2.78 8.93 -18.29
CA ARG A 107 -3.39 9.62 -19.43
C ARG A 107 -3.36 11.13 -19.28
N HIS A 108 -3.43 11.61 -18.04
CA HIS A 108 -3.52 13.02 -17.72
C HIS A 108 -2.43 13.44 -16.70
N PRO A 109 -1.14 13.33 -17.08
CA PRO A 109 -0.03 13.59 -16.15
C PRO A 109 -0.03 15.01 -15.58
N ASP A 110 -0.48 15.99 -16.36
CA ASP A 110 -0.57 17.41 -15.96
C ASP A 110 -1.95 17.80 -15.41
N GLY A 111 -2.88 16.85 -15.30
CA GLY A 111 -4.23 17.09 -14.80
C GLY A 111 -4.32 17.12 -13.27
N PRO A 112 -5.45 17.59 -12.71
CA PRO A 112 -5.74 17.46 -11.28
C PRO A 112 -5.77 15.99 -10.85
N LEU A 113 -5.57 15.71 -9.56
CA LEU A 113 -5.64 14.38 -8.95
C LEU A 113 -6.96 13.66 -9.24
N ARG A 114 -8.09 14.38 -9.31
CA ARG A 114 -9.38 13.78 -9.72
C ARG A 114 -9.40 13.20 -11.13
N THR A 115 -8.45 13.56 -11.99
CA THR A 115 -8.37 13.07 -13.38
C THR A 115 -7.35 11.96 -13.59
N ARG A 116 -6.70 11.48 -12.53
CA ARG A 116 -5.74 10.37 -12.62
C ARG A 116 -6.43 9.11 -13.09
N ASN A 117 -5.66 8.20 -13.68
CA ASN A 117 -6.15 6.89 -14.12
C ASN A 117 -6.90 6.13 -13.02
N ARG A 118 -6.64 6.43 -11.75
CA ARG A 118 -7.50 6.03 -10.64
C ARG A 118 -7.91 7.27 -9.86
N GLU A 119 -9.19 7.63 -9.89
CA GLU A 119 -9.69 8.76 -9.12
C GLU A 119 -9.41 8.59 -7.61
N PRO A 120 -9.28 9.69 -6.84
CA PRO A 120 -9.16 9.65 -5.39
C PRO A 120 -10.26 8.80 -4.75
N HIS A 121 -9.85 7.85 -3.93
CA HIS A 121 -10.75 6.89 -3.30
C HIS A 121 -10.27 6.49 -1.90
N VAL A 122 -11.17 5.88 -1.14
CA VAL A 122 -10.87 5.25 0.14
C VAL A 122 -11.16 3.75 0.09
N HIS A 123 -10.61 3.04 1.06
CA HIS A 123 -10.91 1.65 1.33
C HIS A 123 -11.38 1.47 2.78
N ASP A 124 -12.14 0.41 3.01
CA ASP A 124 -12.72 0.05 4.31
C ASP A 124 -11.75 -0.68 5.26
N SER A 125 -10.60 -1.10 4.74
CA SER A 125 -9.55 -1.83 5.45
C SER A 125 -8.18 -1.27 5.11
N GLY A 126 -7.19 -1.55 5.96
CA GLY A 126 -5.81 -1.18 5.73
C GLY A 126 -5.28 -1.72 4.40
N ARG A 127 -4.35 -0.99 3.79
CA ARG A 127 -3.68 -1.38 2.55
C ARG A 127 -2.18 -1.42 2.72
N ILE A 128 -1.58 -2.36 2.00
CA ILE A 128 -0.13 -2.41 1.76
C ILE A 128 0.07 -2.48 0.25
N ALA A 129 0.87 -1.56 -0.30
CA ALA A 129 1.24 -1.58 -1.71
C ALA A 129 2.74 -1.86 -1.85
N LEU A 130 3.11 -3.02 -2.38
CA LEU A 130 4.49 -3.37 -2.73
C LEU A 130 4.72 -3.11 -4.21
N ILE A 131 5.62 -2.21 -4.56
CA ILE A 131 5.95 -1.91 -5.96
C ILE A 131 6.83 -3.02 -6.52
N THR A 132 6.34 -3.67 -7.58
CA THR A 132 7.00 -4.82 -8.21
C THR A 132 7.69 -4.44 -9.52
N ALA A 133 7.26 -3.40 -10.22
CA ALA A 133 7.94 -2.92 -11.42
C ALA A 133 7.80 -1.42 -11.60
N ASP A 134 8.82 -0.80 -12.19
CA ASP A 134 8.90 0.63 -12.50
C ASP A 134 8.71 1.54 -11.28
N SER A 135 8.06 2.68 -11.45
CA SER A 135 7.90 3.73 -10.45
C SER A 135 6.59 4.47 -10.61
N ALA A 136 6.08 5.03 -9.51
CA ALA A 136 4.88 5.85 -9.47
C ALA A 136 5.02 6.95 -8.42
N THR A 137 4.06 7.87 -8.38
CA THR A 137 3.92 8.82 -7.26
C THR A 137 2.55 8.65 -6.62
N PHE A 138 2.53 8.29 -5.35
CA PHE A 138 1.29 8.16 -4.58
C PHE A 138 0.95 9.48 -3.90
N PHE A 139 -0.33 9.80 -3.82
CA PHE A 139 -0.88 10.92 -3.07
C PHE A 139 -1.79 10.34 -2.01
N ILE A 140 -1.42 10.47 -0.74
CA ILE A 140 -2.12 9.86 0.40
C ILE A 140 -2.49 10.96 1.38
N GLU A 141 -3.73 10.98 1.86
CA GLU A 141 -4.17 11.93 2.88
C GLU A 141 -3.21 11.99 4.08
N HIS A 142 -2.91 13.22 4.52
CA HIS A 142 -1.90 13.44 5.55
C HIS A 142 -2.39 12.95 6.94
N PRO A 143 -1.56 12.19 7.70
CA PRO A 143 -1.93 11.52 8.95
C PRO A 143 -2.43 12.44 10.07
N GLY A 144 -2.11 13.73 10.01
CA GLY A 144 -2.49 14.73 11.03
C GLY A 144 -3.14 15.99 10.46
N ARG A 145 -3.45 16.01 9.16
CA ARG A 145 -4.03 17.17 8.46
C ARG A 145 -5.07 16.70 7.45
N ARG A 146 -6.02 15.91 7.96
CA ARG A 146 -7.06 15.24 7.19
C ARG A 146 -7.90 16.26 6.41
N GLY A 147 -8.15 16.03 5.13
CA GLY A 147 -8.87 16.97 4.25
C GLY A 147 -8.17 18.32 4.00
N GLU A 148 -6.96 18.53 4.53
CA GLU A 148 -6.20 19.77 4.34
C GLU A 148 -4.92 19.54 3.53
N ALA A 149 -4.30 18.37 3.68
CA ALA A 149 -3.01 18.08 3.09
C ALA A 149 -2.91 16.63 2.61
N VAL A 150 -2.06 16.43 1.60
CA VAL A 150 -1.67 15.11 1.08
C VAL A 150 -0.16 14.94 1.14
N LEU A 151 0.27 13.72 1.44
CA LEU A 151 1.65 13.26 1.27
C LEU A 151 1.84 12.83 -0.19
N ARG A 152 2.79 13.45 -0.87
CA ARG A 152 3.32 13.04 -2.16
C ARG A 152 4.49 12.09 -1.94
N VAL A 153 4.33 10.84 -2.37
CA VAL A 153 5.28 9.76 -2.09
C VAL A 153 5.75 9.15 -3.41
N ALA A 154 6.97 9.50 -3.82
CA ALA A 154 7.63 8.85 -4.95
C ALA A 154 8.06 7.44 -4.54
N VAL A 155 7.78 6.44 -5.38
CA VAL A 155 8.09 5.04 -5.11
C VAL A 155 8.66 4.35 -6.35
N ALA A 156 9.52 3.37 -6.13
CA ALA A 156 10.10 2.52 -7.14
C ALA A 156 10.03 1.04 -6.74
N ARG A 157 10.36 0.14 -7.67
CA ARG A 157 10.44 -1.31 -7.39
C ARG A 157 11.17 -1.60 -6.07
N GLY A 158 10.52 -2.40 -5.23
CA GLY A 158 11.01 -2.79 -3.91
C GLY A 158 10.50 -1.91 -2.77
N ASP A 159 9.86 -0.79 -3.08
CA ASP A 159 9.20 0.05 -2.08
C ASP A 159 7.84 -0.52 -1.67
N MET A 160 7.52 -0.36 -0.40
CA MET A 160 6.31 -0.85 0.23
C MET A 160 5.66 0.26 1.04
N LEU A 161 4.45 0.61 0.65
CA LEU A 161 3.64 1.64 1.30
C LEU A 161 2.61 1.01 2.23
N PHE A 162 2.28 1.69 3.32
CA PHE A 162 1.31 1.27 4.33
C PHE A 162 0.34 2.42 4.61
N TRP A 163 -0.96 2.18 4.57
CA TRP A 163 -1.95 3.15 5.03
C TRP A 163 -3.22 2.48 5.59
N PRO A 164 -3.78 3.02 6.69
CA PRO A 164 -4.99 2.47 7.31
C PRO A 164 -6.23 2.72 6.46
N ALA A 165 -7.32 2.04 6.85
CA ALA A 165 -8.65 2.25 6.32
C ALA A 165 -9.09 3.74 6.38
N GLY A 166 -9.94 4.14 5.45
CA GLY A 166 -10.59 5.45 5.45
C GLY A 166 -9.72 6.63 5.03
N LEU A 167 -8.45 6.41 4.67
CA LEU A 167 -7.60 7.45 4.10
C LEU A 167 -7.77 7.56 2.60
N ALA A 168 -8.05 8.77 2.15
CA ALA A 168 -8.20 9.04 0.74
C ALA A 168 -6.83 9.06 0.06
N HIS A 169 -6.74 8.41 -1.09
CA HIS A 169 -5.51 8.31 -1.84
C HIS A 169 -5.76 8.10 -3.33
N THR A 170 -4.71 8.37 -4.11
CA THR A 170 -4.60 8.08 -5.54
C THR A 170 -3.11 7.93 -5.88
N PHE A 171 -2.79 7.66 -7.14
CA PHE A 171 -1.43 7.66 -7.66
C PHE A 171 -1.39 8.27 -9.08
N ASP A 172 -0.25 8.85 -9.41
CA ASP A 172 0.19 9.10 -10.77
C ASP A 172 1.00 7.88 -11.24
N ALA A 173 0.49 7.19 -12.26
CA ALA A 173 1.11 5.98 -12.80
C ALA A 173 2.35 6.26 -13.69
N GLY A 174 2.62 7.52 -14.05
CA GLY A 174 3.72 7.89 -14.94
C GLY A 174 3.68 7.12 -16.26
N LYS A 175 4.71 6.33 -16.55
CA LYS A 175 4.78 5.47 -17.75
C LYS A 175 4.05 4.13 -17.61
N GLY A 176 3.41 3.89 -16.48
CA GLY A 176 2.89 2.59 -16.07
C GLY A 176 3.82 1.96 -15.04
N PHE A 177 3.23 1.16 -14.16
CA PHE A 177 3.95 0.47 -13.09
C PHE A 177 3.18 -0.77 -12.65
N SER A 178 3.82 -1.61 -11.84
CA SER A 178 3.16 -2.78 -11.25
C SER A 178 3.30 -2.79 -9.74
N LEU A 179 2.26 -3.21 -9.04
CA LEU A 179 2.27 -3.38 -7.59
C LEU A 179 1.56 -4.67 -7.16
N VAL A 180 1.84 -5.11 -5.94
CA VAL A 180 0.91 -5.95 -5.19
C VAL A 180 0.12 -5.06 -4.25
N SER A 181 -1.21 -5.07 -4.40
CA SER A 181 -2.15 -4.44 -3.48
C SER A 181 -2.68 -5.48 -2.52
N ALA A 182 -2.20 -5.44 -1.27
CA ALA A 182 -2.63 -6.30 -0.19
C ALA A 182 -3.66 -5.59 0.71
N MET A 183 -4.55 -6.38 1.31
CA MET A 183 -5.72 -5.88 2.02
C MET A 183 -6.14 -6.80 3.15
N ALA A 184 -6.62 -6.22 4.26
CA ALA A 184 -7.00 -6.99 5.45
C ALA A 184 -8.30 -7.80 5.26
N ARG A 185 -9.16 -7.34 4.35
CA ARG A 185 -10.43 -7.98 3.97
C ARG A 185 -10.48 -8.11 2.46
N HIS A 186 -10.63 -9.33 1.95
CA HIS A 186 -10.83 -9.52 0.52
C HIS A 186 -12.14 -8.87 0.07
N VAL A 187 -12.01 -7.91 -0.85
CA VAL A 187 -13.12 -7.34 -1.60
C VAL A 187 -12.71 -7.40 -3.07
N PRO A 188 -13.50 -8.05 -3.95
CA PRO A 188 -13.17 -8.11 -5.37
C PRO A 188 -13.17 -6.72 -6.01
N PRO A 189 -12.19 -6.34 -6.84
CA PRO A 189 -12.15 -5.08 -7.59
C PRO A 189 -13.45 -4.67 -8.29
N ALA A 190 -14.22 -5.62 -8.82
CA ALA A 190 -15.50 -5.36 -9.48
C ALA A 190 -16.64 -4.97 -8.52
N SER A 191 -16.45 -5.11 -7.20
CA SER A 191 -17.43 -4.72 -6.19
C SER A 191 -17.43 -3.21 -5.96
N THR A 192 -18.60 -2.60 -5.79
CA THR A 192 -18.72 -1.19 -5.39
C THR A 192 -18.17 -0.92 -3.98
N GLU A 193 -17.98 -1.96 -3.17
CA GLU A 193 -17.34 -1.86 -1.86
C GLU A 193 -15.81 -1.82 -1.95
N PHE A 194 -15.22 -2.18 -3.10
CA PHE A 194 -13.78 -2.28 -3.23
C PHE A 194 -13.10 -0.94 -2.98
N ALA A 195 -13.65 0.13 -3.57
CA ALA A 195 -13.17 1.49 -3.44
C ALA A 195 -14.36 2.44 -3.46
N LEU A 196 -14.42 3.32 -2.46
CA LEU A 196 -15.43 4.36 -2.39
C LEU A 196 -14.81 5.68 -2.89
N PRO A 197 -15.45 6.41 -3.82
CA PRO A 197 -14.95 7.70 -4.26
C PRO A 197 -14.76 8.66 -3.08
N ALA A 198 -13.60 9.31 -2.99
CA ALA A 198 -13.31 10.24 -1.91
C ALA A 198 -14.26 11.45 -1.92
N SER A 199 -14.69 11.87 -3.12
CA SER A 199 -15.67 12.94 -3.33
C SER A 199 -17.03 12.65 -2.71
N ALA A 200 -17.47 11.38 -2.69
CA ALA A 200 -18.71 10.97 -2.03
C ALA A 200 -18.65 11.15 -0.50
N LEU A 201 -17.44 11.27 0.05
CA LEU A 201 -17.18 11.53 1.47
C LEU A 201 -16.83 13.00 1.75
N GLY A 202 -16.95 13.88 0.75
CA GLY A 202 -16.63 15.30 0.87
C GLY A 202 -15.12 15.59 0.94
N LEU A 203 -14.27 14.66 0.52
CA LEU A 203 -12.82 14.82 0.49
C LEU A 203 -12.37 15.24 -0.92
N ASP A 204 -11.77 16.42 -1.02
CA ASP A 204 -11.19 16.95 -2.26
C ASP A 204 -9.66 17.04 -2.14
N LEU A 205 -8.98 16.07 -2.75
CA LEU A 205 -7.52 16.01 -2.71
C LEU A 205 -6.88 17.07 -3.61
N ASP A 206 -7.62 17.63 -4.58
CA ASP A 206 -7.11 18.71 -5.43
C ASP A 206 -6.98 20.03 -4.65
N ALA A 207 -7.80 20.20 -3.62
CA ALA A 207 -7.76 21.36 -2.73
C ALA A 207 -6.69 21.23 -1.62
N CYS A 208 -6.08 20.05 -1.46
CA CYS A 208 -5.14 19.78 -0.39
C CYS A 208 -3.73 20.33 -0.70
N GLU A 209 -3.05 20.83 0.33
CA GLU A 209 -1.63 21.18 0.26
C GLU A 209 -0.78 19.90 0.11
N ALA A 210 0.11 19.86 -0.88
CA ALA A 210 0.96 18.70 -1.14
C ALA A 210 2.31 18.80 -0.41
N PHE A 211 2.66 17.77 0.35
CA PHE A 211 3.93 17.64 1.05
C PHE A 211 4.76 16.51 0.48
N ASP A 212 6.01 16.80 0.12
CA ASP A 212 6.95 15.74 -0.22
C ASP A 212 7.23 14.87 1.00
N TYR A 213 6.98 13.58 0.83
CA TYR A 213 7.47 12.60 1.79
C TYR A 213 9.00 12.58 1.69
N GLY A 214 9.64 13.04 2.77
CA GLY A 214 11.10 13.22 2.84
C GLY A 214 11.89 11.95 2.52
N ASP A 215 13.20 12.10 2.38
CA ASP A 215 14.10 11.07 1.85
C ASP A 215 13.91 9.69 2.51
N ILE A 216 13.61 8.70 1.67
CA ILE A 216 13.41 7.30 2.04
C ILE A 216 14.69 6.76 2.68
N GLU A 217 15.87 7.11 2.17
CA GLU A 217 17.15 6.62 2.68
C GLU A 217 17.42 7.09 4.12
N ALA A 218 16.99 8.31 4.48
CA ALA A 218 17.08 8.80 5.86
C ALA A 218 16.15 8.04 6.83
N GLN A 219 15.22 7.24 6.32
CA GLN A 219 14.35 6.35 7.11
C GLN A 219 14.82 4.89 7.08
N ILE A 220 15.72 4.55 6.14
CA ILE A 220 16.38 3.27 5.97
C ILE A 220 17.80 3.38 6.54
N SER A 221 17.98 3.01 7.83
CA SER A 221 19.26 2.60 8.46
C SER A 221 20.16 3.68 9.15
N PRO A 222 21.11 3.28 10.06
CA PRO A 222 21.81 2.00 10.11
C PRO A 222 21.53 1.09 11.33
N LEU A 223 21.67 -0.20 11.03
CA LEU A 223 22.15 -1.30 11.87
C LEU A 223 22.88 -0.84 13.16
N PRO A 224 22.71 -1.56 14.29
CA PRO A 224 23.54 -1.31 15.46
C PRO A 224 25.02 -1.46 15.08
N PRO A 225 25.92 -0.65 15.66
CA PRO A 225 27.33 -0.69 15.30
C PRO A 225 27.87 -2.12 15.47
N ALA A 226 28.70 -2.55 14.51
CA ALA A 226 29.48 -3.76 14.66
C ALA A 226 30.25 -3.65 15.98
N ARG A 227 30.03 -4.63 16.87
CA ARG A 227 30.80 -4.72 18.11
C ARG A 227 32.24 -5.01 17.72
N HIS A 228 33.12 -4.05 17.95
CA HIS A 228 34.56 -4.29 18.05
C HIS A 228 34.89 -4.86 19.43
#